data_AF-A0A376RJW8-F1
#
_entry.id   AF-A0A376RJW8-F1
#
_cell.length_a   1.000
_cell.length_b   1.000
_cell.length_c   1.000
_cell.angle_alpha   90.00
_cell.angle_beta   90.00
_cell.angle_gamma   90.00
#
_symmetry.space_group_name_H-M   'P 1'
#
loop_
_entity.id
_entity.type
_entity.pdbx_description
1 polymer ?
#
loop_
_entity_poly.entity_id
_entity_poly.type
_entity_poly.pdbx_seq_one_letter_code
_entity_poly.pdbx_strand_id
1 'polypeptide(L)'
;MCDVWVPVVESLRQSSEQNLSVPVALEAASRIAESAAQSTITMQARKGRASYLGERSIGHQDPGATSVMFMMQMLALAAKE
;
A
#
# COMPACT_ATOMS: atom_id res chain seq x y z
N MET A 1 2.36 6.60 4.13
CA MET A 1 2.70 5.16 4.22
C MET A 1 1.66 4.33 4.96
N CYS A 2 1.09 4.78 6.09
CA CYS A 2 0.07 4.00 6.82
C CYS A 2 -1.18 3.71 5.98
N ASP A 3 -1.50 4.60 5.03
CA ASP A 3 -2.59 4.44 4.07
C ASP A 3 -2.42 3.21 3.16
N VAL A 4 -1.20 2.66 3.06
CA VAL A 4 -0.91 1.38 2.39
C VAL A 4 -0.82 0.23 3.39
N TRP A 5 -0.16 0.43 4.53
CA TRP A 5 0.01 -0.61 5.54
C TRP A 5 -1.32 -1.17 6.06
N VAL A 6 -2.29 -0.30 6.36
CA VAL A 6 -3.57 -0.73 6.93
C VAL A 6 -4.35 -1.61 5.94
N PRO A 7 -4.58 -1.22 4.67
CA PRO A 7 -5.18 -2.11 3.67
C PRO A 7 -4.40 -3.38 3.40
N VAL A 8 -3.07 -3.33 3.40
CA VAL A 8 -2.22 -4.52 3.21
C VAL A 8 -2.42 -5.54 4.34
N VAL A 9 -2.44 -5.08 5.60
CA VAL A 9 -2.70 -5.94 6.76
C VAL A 9 -4.09 -6.57 6.66
N GLU A 10 -5.11 -5.81 6.29
CA GLU A 10 -6.47 -6.33 6.10
C GLU A 10 -6.53 -7.37 4.96
N SER A 11 -5.85 -7.12 3.84
CA SER A 11 -5.76 -8.08 2.73
C SER A 11 -5.14 -9.41 3.16
N LEU A 12 -4.08 -9.35 3.98
CA LEU A 12 -3.41 -10.55 4.50
C LEU A 12 -4.28 -11.27 5.54
N ARG A 13 -4.99 -10.52 6.39
CA ARG A 13 -5.97 -11.08 7.34
C ARG A 13 -7.06 -11.85 6.60
N GLN A 14 -7.67 -11.26 5.57
CA GLN A 14 -8.69 -11.92 4.75
C GLN A 14 -8.16 -13.16 4.02
N SER A 15 -6.93 -13.08 3.49
CA SER A 15 -6.28 -14.22 2.82
C SER A 15 -6.03 -15.37 3.80
N SER A 16 -5.68 -15.05 5.05
CA SER A 16 -5.51 -16.02 6.13
C SER A 16 -6.83 -16.70 6.50
N GLU A 17 -7.91 -15.94 6.67
CA GLU A 17 -9.26 -16.48 6.93
C GLU A 17 -9.75 -17.42 5.81
N GLN A 18 -9.38 -17.12 4.57
CA GLN A 18 -9.71 -17.91 3.39
C GLN A 18 -8.74 -19.09 3.16
N ASN A 19 -7.73 -19.26 4.00
CA ASN A 19 -6.68 -20.28 3.85
C ASN A 19 -6.00 -20.27 2.47
N LEU A 20 -5.77 -19.08 1.91
CA LEU A 20 -5.05 -18.95 0.64
C LEU A 20 -3.59 -19.36 0.81
N SER A 21 -2.97 -19.84 -0.27
CA SER A 21 -1.53 -20.09 -0.26
C SER A 21 -0.75 -18.78 -0.10
N VAL A 22 0.43 -18.85 0.52
CA VAL A 22 1.30 -17.68 0.75
C VAL A 22 1.57 -16.88 -0.54
N PRO A 23 1.91 -17.51 -1.70
CA PRO A 23 2.15 -16.76 -2.93
C PRO A 23 0.90 -15.99 -3.41
N VAL A 24 -0.29 -16.60 -3.33
CA VAL A 24 -1.55 -15.97 -3.73
C VAL A 24 -1.94 -14.83 -2.79
N ALA A 25 -1.76 -15.02 -1.48
CA ALA A 25 -2.01 -14.00 -0.47
C ALA A 25 -1.12 -12.76 -0.67
N LEU A 26 0.16 -12.96 -0.96
CA LEU A 26 1.11 -11.88 -1.22
C LEU A 26 0.84 -11.18 -2.54
N GLU A 27 0.41 -11.90 -3.57
CA GLU A 27 -0.01 -11.28 -4.83
C GLU A 27 -1.25 -10.39 -4.64
N ALA A 28 -2.24 -10.86 -3.87
CA ALA A 28 -3.42 -10.06 -3.53
C ALA A 28 -3.03 -8.79 -2.72
N ALA A 29 -2.20 -8.95 -1.68
CA ALA A 29 -1.73 -7.84 -0.87
C ALA A 29 -0.90 -6.83 -1.67
N SER A 30 -0.12 -7.28 -2.65
CA SER A 30 0.63 -6.42 -3.58
C SER A 30 -0.30 -5.54 -4.43
N ARG A 31 -1.39 -6.10 -4.99
CA ARG A 31 -2.39 -5.33 -5.75
C ARG A 31 -3.13 -4.32 -4.88
N ILE A 32 -3.45 -4.70 -3.64
CA ILE A 32 -4.02 -3.78 -2.65
C ILE A 32 -3.05 -2.65 -2.33
N ALA A 33 -1.75 -2.95 -2.19
CA ALA A 33 -0.74 -1.94 -1.92
C ALA A 33 -0.61 -0.92 -3.06
N GLU A 34 -0.69 -1.37 -4.31
CA GLU A 34 -0.70 -0.49 -5.49
C GLU A 34 -1.91 0.44 -5.50
N SER A 35 -3.11 -0.11 -5.31
CA SER A 35 -4.35 0.67 -5.27
C SER A 35 -4.34 1.67 -4.11
N ALA A 36 -3.86 1.25 -2.94
CA ALA A 36 -3.75 2.09 -1.76
C ALA A 36 -2.74 3.23 -1.95
N ALA A 37 -1.59 2.97 -2.60
CA ALA A 37 -0.61 4.00 -2.90
C ALA A 37 -1.20 5.05 -3.86
N GLN A 38 -1.86 4.62 -4.95
CA GLN A 38 -2.53 5.51 -5.89
C GLN A 38 -3.62 6.36 -5.22
N SER A 39 -4.37 5.79 -4.27
CA SER A 39 -5.42 6.52 -3.55
C SER A 39 -4.90 7.74 -2.77
N THR A 40 -3.61 7.77 -2.43
CA THR A 40 -3.00 8.91 -1.74
C THR A 40 -2.96 10.18 -2.57
N ILE A 41 -3.03 10.09 -3.91
CA ILE A 41 -3.01 11.24 -4.83
C ILE A 41 -4.13 12.23 -4.50
N THR A 42 -5.34 11.74 -4.19
CA THR A 42 -6.49 12.61 -3.92
C THR A 42 -6.55 13.14 -2.49
N MET A 43 -5.60 12.76 -1.63
CA MET A 43 -5.62 13.11 -0.21
C MET A 43 -4.86 14.40 0.08
N GLN A 44 -5.38 15.22 0.99
CA GLN A 44 -4.59 16.29 1.60
C GLN A 44 -3.72 15.72 2.71
N ALA A 45 -2.42 15.95 2.64
CA ALA A 45 -1.48 15.49 3.65
C ALA A 45 -1.72 16.16 5.01
N ARG A 46 -1.96 15.35 6.06
CA ARG A 46 -2.12 15.82 7.46
C ARG A 46 -0.91 15.52 8.36
N LYS A 47 0.08 14.79 7.86
CA LYS A 47 1.28 14.38 8.59
C LYS A 47 2.52 14.50 7.69
N GLY A 48 3.69 14.58 8.31
CA GLY A 48 4.98 14.68 7.62
C GLY A 48 5.19 16.01 6.89
N ARG A 49 6.29 16.12 6.12
CA ARG A 49 6.68 17.35 5.43
C ARG A 49 5.68 17.81 4.35
N ALA A 50 4.95 16.89 3.74
CA ALA A 50 3.93 17.22 2.74
C ALA A 50 2.78 18.04 3.34
N SER A 51 2.49 17.89 4.65
CA SER A 51 1.43 18.66 5.32
C SER A 51 1.71 20.17 5.36
N TYR A 52 2.96 20.60 5.21
CA TYR A 52 3.33 22.02 5.16
C TYR A 52 2.75 22.74 3.94
N LEU A 53 2.36 21.98 2.90
CA LEU A 53 1.83 22.51 1.65
C LEU A 53 0.29 22.67 1.67
N GLY A 54 -0.40 22.18 2.70
CA GLY A 54 -1.86 22.23 2.78
C GLY A 54 -2.53 21.59 1.56
N GLU A 55 -3.51 22.26 0.97
CA GLU A 55 -4.23 21.78 -0.22
C GLU A 55 -3.32 21.53 -1.43
N ARG A 56 -2.15 22.18 -1.51
CA ARG A 56 -1.19 21.94 -2.60
C ARG A 56 -0.56 20.54 -2.58
N SER A 57 -0.77 19.77 -1.51
CA SER A 57 -0.38 18.36 -1.47
C SER A 57 -1.31 17.46 -2.27
N ILE A 58 -2.57 17.87 -2.48
CA ILE A 58 -3.54 17.13 -3.30
C ILE A 58 -3.03 17.07 -4.74
N GLY A 59 -3.23 15.93 -5.40
CA GLY A 59 -2.76 15.65 -6.76
C GLY A 59 -1.37 15.02 -6.82
N HIS A 60 -0.73 14.71 -5.69
CA HIS A 60 0.61 14.14 -5.64
C HIS A 60 0.63 12.85 -4.80
N GLN A 61 1.16 11.77 -5.37
CA GLN A 61 1.25 10.48 -4.67
C GLN A 61 2.24 10.55 -3.50
N ASP A 62 1.91 9.96 -2.35
CA ASP A 62 2.80 9.91 -1.19
C ASP A 62 4.02 9.02 -1.50
N PRO A 63 5.27 9.53 -1.37
CA PRO A 63 6.46 8.73 -1.62
C PRO A 63 6.59 7.57 -0.63
N GLY A 64 6.20 7.77 0.64
CA GLY A 64 6.26 6.71 1.64
C GLY A 64 5.29 5.55 1.35
N ALA A 65 4.08 5.86 0.88
CA ALA A 65 3.12 4.88 0.38
C ALA A 65 3.66 4.11 -0.83
N THR A 66 4.28 4.82 -1.78
CA THR A 66 4.90 4.23 -2.96
C THR A 66 6.03 3.25 -2.59
N SER A 67 6.86 3.59 -1.60
CA SER A 67 7.89 2.67 -1.10
C SER A 67 7.31 1.38 -0.52
N VAL A 68 6.18 1.46 0.22
CA VAL A 68 5.50 0.25 0.73
C VAL A 68 4.93 -0.60 -0.40
N MET A 69 4.33 0.02 -1.42
CA MET A 69 3.91 -0.68 -2.63
C MET A 69 5.08 -1.46 -3.27
N PHE A 70 6.24 -0.83 -3.47
CA PHE A 70 7.41 -1.52 -4.02
C PHE A 70 7.86 -2.69 -3.14
N MET A 71 7.88 -2.54 -1.81
CA MET A 71 8.21 -3.63 -0.90
C MET A 71 7.25 -4.82 -1.06
N MET A 72 5.95 -4.57 -1.17
CA MET A 72 4.94 -5.62 -1.36
C MET A 72 5.05 -6.30 -2.73
N GLN A 73 5.35 -5.54 -3.79
CA GLN A 73 5.60 -6.09 -5.12
C GLN A 73 6.81 -7.04 -5.12
N MET A 74 7.92 -6.63 -4.48
CA MET A 74 9.11 -7.47 -4.39
C MET A 74 8.89 -8.70 -3.51
N LEU A 75 8.14 -8.58 -2.41
CA LEU A 75 7.80 -9.71 -1.56
C LEU A 75 6.93 -10.74 -2.31
N ALA A 76 5.96 -10.29 -3.10
CA ALA A 76 5.14 -11.16 -3.93
C ALA A 76 5.94 -11.87 -5.03
N LEU A 77 6.96 -11.20 -5.61
CA LEU A 77 7.88 -11.83 -6.55
C LEU A 77 8.74 -12.90 -5.87
N ALA A 78 9.31 -12.60 -4.70
CA ALA A 78 10.16 -13.51 -3.95
C ALA A 78 9.43 -14.80 -3.51
N ALA A 79 8.12 -14.73 -3.27
CA ALA A 79 7.31 -15.88 -2.86
C ALA A 79 6.91 -16.82 -4.01
N LYS A 80 7.29 -16.52 -5.25
CA LYS A 80 7.02 -17.40 -6.41
C LYS A 80 8.10 -18.47 -6.61
N GLU A 81 9.22 -18.33 -5.92
CA GLU A 81 10.27 -19.36 -5.83
C GLU A 81 10.01 -20.31 -4.65
#